data_AF-A0A920MWB9-F1
#
_entry.id   AF-A0A920MWB9-F1
#
_cell.length_a   1.000
_cell.length_b   1.000
_cell.length_c   1.000
_cell.angle_alpha   90.00
_cell.angle_beta   90.00
_cell.angle_gamma   90.00
#
_symmetry.space_group_name_H-M   'P 1'
#
loop_
_entity.id
_entity.type
_entity.pdbx_description
1 polymer ?
#
loop_
_entity_poly.entity_id
_entity_poly.type
_entity_poly.pdbx_seq_one_letter_code
_entity_poly.pdbx_strand_id
1 'polypeptide(L)' 'MTLDQFMFMRPTISSSQYQSPINNLYLCGAGTHPGGGLHGTNGFNAAREVLKK' A
#
# COMPACT_ATOMS: atom_id res chain seq x y z
N MET A 1 11.41 10.51 -13.61
CA MET A 1 10.28 10.36 -12.66
C MET A 1 10.10 11.68 -11.93
N THR A 2 8.90 12.26 -11.97
CA THR A 2 8.54 13.45 -11.19
C THR A 2 8.23 13.06 -9.76
N LEU A 3 8.30 14.01 -8.82
CA LEU A 3 8.09 13.74 -7.40
C LEU A 3 6.69 13.12 -7.19
N ASP A 4 5.63 13.61 -7.82
CA ASP A 4 4.26 13.12 -7.64
C ASP A 4 4.05 11.62 -7.93
N GLN A 5 4.94 11.00 -8.71
CA GLN A 5 4.91 9.57 -9.06
C GLN A 5 5.47 8.64 -7.97
N PHE A 6 6.08 9.16 -6.91
CA PHE A 6 6.72 8.36 -5.85
C PHE A 6 5.74 7.84 -4.76
N MET A 7 4.45 7.68 -5.09
CA MET A 7 3.45 7.00 -4.25
C MET A 7 3.30 7.54 -2.81
N PHE A 8 3.56 8.83 -2.59
CA PHE A 8 3.26 9.52 -1.32
C PHE A 8 1.94 10.29 -1.35
N MET A 9 1.39 10.56 -2.54
CA MET A 9 0.10 11.25 -2.71
C MET A 9 -1.08 10.30 -2.53
N ARG A 10 -1.26 9.75 -1.33
CA ARG A 10 -2.47 9.00 -1.01
C ARG A 10 -3.63 9.96 -0.71
N PRO A 11 -4.88 9.63 -1.09
CA PRO A 11 -6.03 10.49 -0.82
C PRO A 11 -6.25 10.80 0.67
N THR A 12 -5.86 9.89 1.56
CA THR A 12 -6.01 10.02 3.02
C THR A 12 -4.81 9.43 3.77
N ILE A 13 -4.53 9.95 4.96
CA ILE A 13 -3.47 9.44 5.85
C ILE A 13 -3.76 8.01 6.33
N SER A 14 -5.04 7.67 6.49
CA SER A 14 -5.51 6.32 6.85
C SER A 14 -5.23 5.27 5.78
N SER A 15 -4.83 5.68 4.57
CA SER A 15 -4.42 4.77 3.51
C SER A 15 -2.91 4.41 3.55
N SER A 16 -2.20 4.86 4.58
CA SER A 16 -0.77 4.57 4.77
C SER A 16 -0.53 3.10 5.11
N GLN A 17 0.69 2.61 4.83
CA GLN A 17 1.12 1.24 5.14
C GLN A 17 0.07 0.16 4.81
N TYR A 18 -0.45 0.18 3.58
CA TYR A 18 -1.42 -0.82 3.09
C TYR A 18 -2.77 -0.85 3.84
N GLN A 19 -3.02 0.06 4.79
CA GLN A 19 -4.32 0.19 5.44
C GLN A 19 -5.30 0.97 4.55
N SER A 20 -6.58 0.94 4.91
CA SER A 20 -7.59 1.81 4.33
C SER A 20 -8.43 2.47 5.44
N PRO A 21 -9.21 3.52 5.12
CA PRO A 21 -10.15 4.11 6.07
C PRO A 21 -11.26 3.15 6.53
N ILE A 22 -11.44 2.02 5.84
CA ILE A 22 -12.46 1.02 6.15
C ILE A 22 -11.83 -0.07 7.02
N ASN A 23 -12.47 -0.39 8.14
CA ASN A 23 -11.98 -1.42 9.04
C ASN A 23 -11.84 -2.78 8.34
N ASN A 24 -10.72 -3.44 8.59
CA ASN A 24 -10.35 -4.74 8.03
C ASN A 24 -10.25 -4.78 6.48
N LEU A 25 -10.20 -3.62 5.83
CA LEU A 25 -9.89 -3.51 4.40
C LEU A 25 -8.46 -3.02 4.22
N TYR A 26 -7.70 -3.73 3.39
CA TYR A 26 -6.28 -3.48 3.12
C TYR A 26 -6.03 -3.32 1.63
N LEU A 27 -5.05 -2.50 1.28
CA LEU A 27 -4.61 -2.24 -0.07
C LEU A 27 -3.53 -3.25 -0.46
N CYS A 28 -3.67 -3.86 -1.64
CA CYS A 28 -2.64 -4.70 -2.24
C CYS A 28 -2.70 -4.51 -3.75
N GLY A 29 -1.64 -3.99 -4.36
CA GLY A 29 -1.60 -3.78 -5.82
C GLY A 29 -0.49 -2.87 -6.28
N ALA A 30 -0.35 -2.69 -7.60
CA ALA A 30 0.74 -1.92 -8.23
C ALA A 30 0.82 -0.44 -7.79
N GLY A 31 -0.28 0.13 -7.29
CA GLY A 31 -0.33 1.49 -6.75
C GLY A 31 0.13 1.62 -5.28
N THR A 32 0.59 0.53 -4.67
CA THR A 32 1.19 0.52 -3.33
C THR A 32 2.71 0.39 -3.43
N HIS A 33 3.42 0.91 -2.43
CA HIS A 33 4.87 0.72 -2.31
C HIS A 33 5.24 -0.78 -2.42
N PRO A 34 6.42 -1.17 -2.95
CA PRO A 34 7.39 -0.39 -3.73
C PRO A 34 6.98 -0.08 -5.18
N GLY A 35 5.81 -0.51 -5.63
CA GLY A 35 5.25 -0.22 -6.96
C GLY A 35 4.87 -1.49 -7.70
N GLY A 36 4.51 -1.39 -8.98
CA GLY A 36 4.15 -2.53 -9.81
C GLY A 36 5.36 -3.38 -10.21
N GLY A 37 5.60 -4.48 -9.49
CA GLY A 37 6.62 -5.47 -9.83
C GLY A 37 6.12 -6.91 -9.69
N LEU A 38 6.67 -7.84 -10.49
CA LEU A 38 6.23 -9.25 -10.55
C LEU A 38 6.52 -10.06 -9.27
N HIS A 39 7.44 -9.59 -8.44
CA HIS A 39 7.93 -10.26 -7.24
C HIS A 39 6.92 -10.30 -6.08
N GLY A 40 5.72 -9.72 -6.24
CA GLY A 40 4.63 -9.86 -5.28
C GLY A 40 4.84 -9.15 -3.93
N THR A 41 5.86 -8.29 -3.81
CA THR A 41 6.20 -7.59 -2.55
C THR A 41 5.03 -6.80 -1.97
N ASN A 42 4.13 -6.29 -2.82
CA ASN A 42 2.96 -5.53 -2.39
C ASN A 42 2.02 -6.41 -1.56
N GLY A 43 1.80 -7.66 -1.99
CA GLY A 43 1.00 -8.64 -1.26
C GLY A 43 1.67 -9.08 0.03
N PHE A 44 2.98 -9.33 -0.01
CA PHE A 44 3.75 -9.67 1.18
C PHE A 44 3.66 -8.60 2.28
N ASN A 45 3.85 -7.33 1.91
CA ASN A 45 3.77 -6.24 2.87
C ASN A 45 2.34 -5.99 3.37
N ALA A 46 1.33 -6.09 2.49
CA ALA A 46 -0.08 -6.01 2.90
C ALA A 46 -0.42 -7.10 3.91
N ALA A 47 0.00 -8.34 3.67
CA ALA A 47 -0.21 -9.46 4.60
C ALA A 47 0.47 -9.22 5.96
N ARG A 48 1.68 -8.65 5.98
CA ARG A 48 2.35 -8.27 7.23
C ARG A 48 1.55 -7.24 8.04
N GLU A 49 0.88 -6.29 7.37
CA GLU A 49 0.05 -5.29 8.03
C GLU A 49 -1.29 -5.86 8.53
N VAL A 50 -1.83 -6.87 7.84
CA VAL A 50 -2.97 -7.65 8.35
C VAL A 50 -2.59 -8.36 9.65
N LEU A 51 -1.42 -9.00 9.69
CA LEU A 51 -0.95 -9.81 10.84
C LEU A 51 -0.46 -8.99 12.05
N LYS A 52 -0.26 -7.68 11.92
CA LYS A 52 0.15 -6.81 13.04
C LYS A 52 -1.01 -6.48 14.00
N LYS A 53 -2.25 -6.71 13.59
CA LYS A 53 -3.45 -6.53 14.42
C LYS A 53 -3.82 -7.85 15.08
#